data_AF-A0AAV2PQQ6-F1
#
_entry.id   AF-A0AAV2PQQ6-F1
#
_cell.length_a   1.000
_cell.length_b   1.000
_cell.length_c   1.000
_cell.angle_alpha   90.00
_cell.angle_beta   90.00
_cell.angle_gamma   90.00
#
_symmetry.space_group_name_H-M   'P 1'
#
loop_
_entity.id
_entity.type
_entity.pdbx_description
1 polymer ?
#
loop_
_entity_poly.entity_id
_entity_poly.type
_entity_poly.pdbx_seq_one_letter_code
_entity_poly.pdbx_strand_id
1 'polypeptide(L)'
;MDCMEHKCFDGKVSSQLSDNCCEFEKKRYCDGDTWARFCTIYSCWHGKVDSKDDPHCCDHRGKLYQSGDSWTEGCYDIVCHMGKLQEMLNPSCCEDNGVMYESGQTWTEECDHYRCNNGMVERSDVTTCCFGPGGVKKQSGVTWRDGCKDFTCRDGTVENELAPGYCCEHDGDIKDNGASWQIECDMFTCVNGLVTTVPLPT
;
A
#
# COMPACT_ATOMS: atom_id res chain seq x y z
N MET A 1 -46.58 -2.61 -25.40
CA MET A 1 -47.98 -2.45 -24.96
C MET A 1 -48.21 -0.96 -24.84
N ASP A 2 -49.23 -0.44 -25.50
CA ASP A 2 -49.56 0.98 -25.48
C ASP A 2 -50.55 1.21 -24.33
N CYS A 3 -50.26 2.20 -23.49
CA CYS A 3 -51.03 2.53 -22.29
C CYS A 3 -52.33 3.32 -22.64
N MET A 4 -52.94 2.98 -23.78
CA MET A 4 -54.11 3.63 -24.33
C MET A 4 -55.34 2.75 -24.08
N GLU A 5 -56.32 3.31 -23.40
CA GLU A 5 -57.67 2.76 -23.38
C GLU A 5 -58.42 3.19 -24.65
N HIS A 6 -58.88 2.22 -25.42
CA HIS A 6 -59.75 2.49 -26.57
C HIS A 6 -61.21 2.44 -26.11
N LYS A 7 -61.86 3.61 -26.08
CA LYS A 7 -63.29 3.74 -25.77
C LYS A 7 -64.05 4.08 -27.05
N CYS A 8 -65.16 3.40 -27.30
CA CYS A 8 -65.99 3.66 -28.46
C CYS A 8 -67.14 4.61 -28.06
N PHE A 9 -67.21 5.78 -28.69
CA PHE A 9 -68.28 6.75 -28.50
C PHE A 9 -68.87 7.11 -29.86
N ASP A 10 -70.17 6.87 -30.04
CA ASP A 10 -70.91 7.18 -31.27
C ASP A 10 -70.24 6.64 -32.56
N GLY A 11 -69.81 5.38 -32.52
CA GLY A 11 -69.17 4.71 -33.67
C GLY A 11 -67.74 5.15 -33.99
N LYS A 12 -67.14 6.05 -33.18
CA LYS A 12 -65.74 6.46 -33.29
C LYS A 12 -64.92 5.89 -32.13
N VAL A 13 -63.77 5.30 -32.45
CA VAL A 13 -62.78 4.90 -31.44
C VAL A 13 -62.04 6.15 -30.97
N SER A 14 -62.16 6.47 -29.68
CA SER A 14 -61.34 7.46 -28.99
C SER A 14 -60.32 6.72 -28.15
N SER A 15 -59.04 6.96 -28.42
CA SER A 15 -57.95 6.48 -27.58
C SER A 15 -57.71 7.51 -26.48
N GLN A 16 -58.04 7.17 -25.24
CA GLN A 16 -57.73 7.98 -24.07
C GLN A 16 -56.63 7.30 -23.27
N LEU A 17 -55.84 8.07 -22.52
CA LEU A 17 -54.90 7.50 -21.57
C LEU A 17 -55.69 6.66 -20.56
N SER A 18 -55.21 5.45 -20.25
CA SER A 18 -55.75 4.74 -19.09
C SER A 18 -55.39 5.54 -17.84
N ASP A 19 -56.38 5.80 -16.97
CA ASP A 19 -56.19 6.51 -15.69
C ASP A 19 -55.26 5.76 -14.73
N ASN A 20 -54.90 4.51 -15.05
CA ASN A 20 -54.07 3.64 -14.22
C ASN A 20 -52.57 3.66 -14.59
N CYS A 21 -52.15 4.47 -15.55
CA CYS A 21 -50.75 4.53 -15.96
C CYS A 21 -49.90 5.45 -15.08
N CYS A 22 -48.65 5.07 -14.88
CA CYS A 22 -47.71 5.84 -14.10
C CYS A 22 -46.76 6.64 -15.01
N GLU A 23 -46.43 7.86 -14.59
CA GLU A 23 -45.35 8.64 -15.19
C GLU A 23 -44.18 8.70 -14.20
N PHE A 24 -43.00 8.25 -14.65
CA PHE A 24 -41.77 8.30 -13.87
C PHE A 24 -40.64 8.82 -14.75
N GLU A 25 -40.02 9.93 -14.34
CA GLU A 25 -38.96 10.62 -15.10
C GLU A 25 -39.26 10.78 -16.60
N LYS A 26 -40.46 11.28 -16.94
CA LYS A 26 -40.94 11.51 -18.31
C LYS A 26 -41.07 10.24 -19.17
N LYS A 27 -40.96 9.06 -18.57
CA LYS A 27 -41.35 7.77 -19.19
C LYS A 27 -42.68 7.31 -18.61
N ARG A 28 -43.46 6.63 -19.44
CA ARG A 28 -44.76 6.07 -19.06
C ARG A 28 -44.67 4.57 -18.89
N TYR A 29 -45.34 4.08 -17.85
CA TYR A 29 -45.41 2.68 -17.47
C TYR A 29 -46.88 2.30 -17.33
N CYS A 30 -47.25 1.14 -17.87
CA CYS A 30 -48.61 0.64 -17.80
C CYS A 30 -48.88 0.02 -16.42
N ASP A 31 -50.16 -0.12 -16.08
CA ASP A 31 -50.58 -0.75 -14.82
C ASP A 31 -50.04 -2.19 -14.71
N GLY A 32 -49.43 -2.52 -13.58
CA GLY A 32 -48.75 -3.79 -13.33
C GLY A 32 -47.28 -3.85 -13.77
N ASP A 33 -46.77 -2.84 -14.48
CA ASP A 33 -45.36 -2.81 -14.89
C ASP A 33 -44.44 -2.79 -13.67
N THR A 34 -43.33 -3.52 -13.76
CA THR A 34 -42.24 -3.49 -12.79
C THR A 34 -40.92 -3.28 -13.51
N TRP A 35 -40.09 -2.37 -13.02
CA TRP A 35 -38.80 -2.06 -13.61
C TRP A 35 -37.74 -1.78 -12.55
N ALA A 36 -36.50 -2.11 -12.84
CA ALA A 36 -35.36 -1.81 -11.97
C ALA A 36 -34.59 -0.60 -12.47
N ARG A 37 -34.11 0.23 -11.54
CA ARG A 37 -33.19 1.32 -11.81
C ARG A 37 -32.42 1.68 -10.55
N PHE A 38 -31.09 1.81 -10.67
CA PHE A 38 -30.19 2.25 -9.59
C PHE A 38 -30.55 1.63 -8.24
N CYS A 39 -30.44 0.30 -8.16
CA CYS A 39 -30.70 -0.49 -6.95
C CYS A 39 -32.08 -0.32 -6.32
N THR A 40 -33.04 0.16 -7.09
CA THR A 40 -34.44 0.30 -6.70
C THR A 40 -35.31 -0.41 -7.73
N ILE A 41 -36.24 -1.22 -7.27
CA ILE A 41 -37.31 -1.82 -8.07
C ILE A 41 -38.55 -0.96 -7.89
N TYR A 42 -39.10 -0.49 -9.00
CA TYR A 42 -40.31 0.30 -9.06
C TYR A 42 -41.45 -0.56 -9.62
N SER A 43 -42.67 -0.32 -9.13
CA SER A 43 -43.88 -0.95 -9.66
C SER A 43 -44.97 0.10 -9.88
N CYS A 44 -45.71 -0.02 -10.99
CA CYS A 44 -46.86 0.83 -11.27
C CYS A 44 -48.16 0.10 -10.92
N TRP A 45 -48.98 0.69 -10.05
CA TRP A 45 -50.31 0.17 -9.70
C TRP A 45 -51.32 1.30 -9.55
N HIS A 46 -52.41 1.25 -10.31
CA HIS A 46 -53.51 2.21 -10.32
C HIS A 46 -53.03 3.67 -10.37
N GLY A 47 -52.11 3.95 -11.29
CA GLY A 47 -51.54 5.30 -11.49
C GLY A 47 -50.55 5.74 -10.41
N LYS A 48 -50.14 4.85 -9.49
CA LYS A 48 -49.17 5.13 -8.43
C LYS A 48 -47.89 4.31 -8.63
N VAL A 49 -46.75 4.98 -8.46
CA VAL A 49 -45.44 4.33 -8.42
C VAL A 49 -45.12 3.97 -6.97
N ASP A 50 -44.85 2.69 -6.72
CA ASP A 50 -44.25 2.20 -5.49
C ASP A 50 -42.79 1.80 -5.76
N SER A 51 -41.97 1.75 -4.72
CA SER A 51 -40.54 1.44 -4.83
C SER A 51 -40.04 0.62 -3.65
N LYS A 52 -39.12 -0.30 -3.93
CA LYS A 52 -38.40 -1.08 -2.93
C LYS A 52 -36.94 -1.27 -3.35
N ASP A 53 -36.08 -1.61 -2.40
CA ASP A 53 -34.68 -1.91 -2.71
C ASP A 53 -34.56 -3.17 -3.58
N ASP A 54 -33.63 -3.13 -4.54
CA ASP A 54 -33.29 -4.28 -5.38
C ASP A 54 -32.40 -5.25 -4.60
N PRO A 55 -32.87 -6.48 -4.29
CA PRO A 55 -32.07 -7.45 -3.53
C PRO A 55 -30.85 -7.96 -4.32
N HIS A 56 -30.73 -7.66 -5.61
CA HIS A 56 -29.58 -8.02 -6.43
C HIS A 56 -28.45 -6.99 -6.37
N CYS A 57 -28.65 -5.86 -5.71
CA CYS A 57 -27.59 -4.89 -5.47
C CYS A 57 -26.73 -5.25 -4.27
N CYS A 58 -25.45 -4.89 -4.36
CA CYS A 58 -24.49 -5.07 -3.28
C CYS A 58 -24.25 -3.74 -2.58
N ASP A 59 -24.27 -3.75 -1.25
CA ASP A 59 -23.70 -2.67 -0.45
C ASP A 59 -22.21 -2.96 -0.23
N HIS A 60 -21.36 -2.03 -0.64
CA HIS A 60 -19.95 -2.02 -0.28
C HIS A 60 -19.61 -0.68 0.36
N ARG A 61 -19.40 -0.71 1.69
CA ARG A 61 -19.06 0.46 2.52
C ARG A 61 -20.05 1.63 2.34
N GLY A 62 -21.35 1.33 2.25
CA GLY A 62 -22.41 2.32 2.12
C GLY A 62 -22.59 2.87 0.71
N LYS A 63 -21.91 2.31 -0.30
CA LYS A 63 -22.18 2.55 -1.72
C LYS A 63 -22.90 1.34 -2.30
N LEU A 64 -23.94 1.60 -3.10
CA LEU A 64 -24.70 0.56 -3.78
C LEU A 64 -24.16 0.32 -5.19
N TYR A 65 -23.97 -0.95 -5.51
CA TYR A 65 -23.49 -1.44 -6.80
C TYR A 65 -24.54 -2.37 -7.40
N GLN A 66 -24.80 -2.21 -8.70
CA GLN A 66 -25.72 -3.07 -9.43
C GLN A 66 -25.10 -4.44 -9.65
N SER A 67 -25.94 -5.47 -9.75
CA SER A 67 -25.46 -6.79 -10.18
C SER A 67 -24.81 -6.68 -11.56
N GLY A 68 -23.57 -7.15 -11.67
CA GLY A 68 -22.73 -7.02 -12.87
C GLY A 68 -21.66 -5.92 -12.76
N ASP A 69 -21.78 -5.00 -11.81
CA ASP A 69 -20.73 -4.01 -11.56
C ASP A 69 -19.45 -4.70 -11.09
N SER A 70 -18.32 -4.24 -11.61
CA SER A 70 -16.99 -4.68 -11.19
C SER A 70 -16.05 -3.49 -11.01
N TRP A 71 -15.16 -3.59 -10.02
CA TRP A 71 -14.15 -2.58 -9.73
C TRP A 71 -12.95 -3.21 -9.03
N THR A 72 -11.83 -2.49 -9.01
CA THR A 72 -10.62 -2.91 -8.30
C THR A 72 -10.48 -2.06 -7.04
N GLU A 73 -10.19 -2.71 -5.91
CA GLU A 73 -9.82 -2.06 -4.67
C GLU A 73 -8.55 -2.71 -4.11
N GLY A 74 -7.45 -1.97 -4.13
CA GLY A 74 -6.14 -2.50 -3.79
C GLY A 74 -5.80 -3.70 -4.69
N CYS A 75 -5.52 -4.84 -4.06
CA CYS A 75 -5.21 -6.09 -4.74
C CYS A 75 -6.40 -7.01 -4.98
N TYR A 76 -7.63 -6.50 -4.88
CA TYR A 76 -8.83 -7.29 -5.09
C TYR A 76 -9.66 -6.72 -6.24
N ASP A 77 -10.02 -7.58 -7.17
CA ASP A 77 -11.08 -7.33 -8.12
C ASP A 77 -12.40 -7.79 -7.48
N ILE A 78 -13.33 -6.84 -7.36
CA ILE A 78 -14.60 -7.03 -6.68
C ILE A 78 -15.70 -7.00 -7.73
N VAL A 79 -16.59 -7.98 -7.67
CA VAL A 79 -17.76 -8.09 -8.55
C VAL A 79 -19.02 -8.18 -7.70
N CYS A 80 -20.00 -7.33 -7.98
CA CYS A 80 -21.34 -7.52 -7.44
C CYS A 80 -22.10 -8.55 -8.28
N HIS A 81 -22.48 -9.67 -7.70
CA HIS A 81 -23.25 -10.71 -8.38
C HIS A 81 -24.47 -11.12 -7.56
N MET A 82 -25.65 -10.74 -8.03
CA MET A 82 -26.94 -11.11 -7.44
C MET A 82 -27.02 -10.82 -5.92
N GLY A 83 -26.61 -9.61 -5.53
CA GLY A 83 -26.66 -9.15 -4.14
C GLY A 83 -25.50 -9.64 -3.26
N LYS A 84 -24.48 -10.28 -3.86
CA LYS A 84 -23.29 -10.75 -3.15
C LYS A 84 -22.03 -10.17 -3.78
N LEU A 85 -21.16 -9.61 -2.93
CA LEU A 85 -19.81 -9.26 -3.33
C LEU A 85 -18.98 -10.53 -3.51
N GLN A 86 -18.27 -10.61 -4.62
CA GLN A 86 -17.27 -11.63 -4.90
C GLN A 86 -15.93 -10.93 -5.05
N GLU A 87 -14.98 -11.30 -4.20
CA GLU A 87 -13.64 -10.73 -4.20
C GLU A 87 -12.66 -11.76 -4.76
N MET A 88 -11.81 -11.34 -5.67
CA MET A 88 -10.77 -12.17 -6.28
C MET A 88 -9.45 -11.44 -6.19
N LEU A 89 -8.38 -12.16 -5.86
CA LEU A 89 -7.05 -11.56 -5.85
C LEU A 89 -6.68 -11.15 -7.28
N ASN A 90 -6.31 -9.89 -7.45
CA ASN A 90 -5.88 -9.35 -8.72
C ASN A 90 -4.49 -9.94 -9.06
N PRO A 91 -4.33 -10.64 -10.19
CA PRO A 91 -3.08 -11.32 -10.54
C PRO A 91 -1.93 -10.34 -10.86
N SER A 92 -2.22 -9.05 -11.04
CA SER A 92 -1.20 -8.02 -11.23
C SER A 92 -0.56 -7.57 -9.92
N CYS A 93 -1.09 -7.98 -8.77
CA CYS A 93 -0.49 -7.71 -7.47
C CYS A 93 0.61 -8.70 -7.13
N CYS A 94 1.58 -8.21 -6.36
CA CYS A 94 2.70 -9.00 -5.89
C CYS A 94 2.55 -9.30 -4.40
N GLU A 95 2.96 -10.49 -3.98
CA GLU A 95 3.09 -10.84 -2.57
C GLU A 95 4.57 -10.91 -2.22
N ASP A 96 4.98 -10.19 -1.18
CA ASP A 96 6.32 -10.27 -0.61
C ASP A 96 6.21 -10.30 0.92
N ASN A 97 6.79 -11.33 1.53
CA ASN A 97 6.72 -11.60 2.98
C ASN A 97 5.29 -11.54 3.59
N GLY A 98 4.26 -11.96 2.83
CA GLY A 98 2.86 -11.93 3.26
C GLY A 98 2.20 -10.55 3.18
N VAL A 99 2.88 -9.56 2.62
CA VAL A 99 2.34 -8.23 2.30
C VAL A 99 2.02 -8.16 0.82
N MET A 100 0.83 -7.64 0.50
CA MET A 100 0.39 -7.44 -0.89
C MET A 100 0.77 -6.04 -1.38
N TYR A 101 1.28 -5.97 -2.59
CA TYR A 101 1.70 -4.74 -3.26
C TYR A 101 0.97 -4.60 -4.59
N GLU A 102 0.40 -3.42 -4.82
CA GLU A 102 -0.26 -3.10 -6.09
C GLU A 102 0.76 -3.01 -7.24
N SER A 103 0.31 -3.33 -8.46
CA SER A 103 1.17 -3.16 -9.64
C SER A 103 1.66 -1.71 -9.76
N GLY A 104 2.97 -1.54 -9.90
CA GLY A 104 3.67 -0.26 -9.91
C GLY A 104 4.12 0.25 -8.55
N GLN A 105 3.63 -0.32 -7.44
CA GLN A 105 4.08 0.04 -6.10
C GLN A 105 5.55 -0.33 -5.91
N THR A 106 6.27 0.54 -5.19
CA THR A 106 7.66 0.32 -4.80
C THR A 106 7.79 0.28 -3.29
N TRP A 107 8.74 -0.51 -2.80
CA TRP A 107 9.09 -0.56 -1.38
C TRP A 107 10.59 -0.78 -1.22
N THR A 108 11.08 -0.58 0.01
CA THR A 108 12.47 -0.79 0.36
C THR A 108 12.53 -1.70 1.57
N GLU A 109 13.26 -2.80 1.44
CA GLU A 109 13.67 -3.61 2.59
C GLU A 109 15.19 -3.49 2.72
N GLU A 110 15.65 -2.99 3.86
CA GLU A 110 17.05 -2.66 4.12
C GLU A 110 17.65 -1.70 3.07
N CYS A 111 18.24 -2.27 2.03
CA CYS A 111 19.04 -1.64 0.98
C CYS A 111 18.49 -1.95 -0.42
N ASP A 112 17.51 -2.83 -0.46
CA ASP A 112 16.99 -3.39 -1.67
C ASP A 112 15.69 -2.66 -1.99
N HIS A 113 15.66 -2.07 -3.18
CA HIS A 113 14.47 -1.46 -3.71
C HIS A 113 13.73 -2.50 -4.54
N TYR A 114 12.45 -2.62 -4.26
CA TYR A 114 11.57 -3.54 -4.94
C TYR A 114 10.47 -2.75 -5.64
N ARG A 115 9.96 -3.33 -6.72
CA ARG A 115 8.82 -2.85 -7.46
C ARG A 115 7.94 -4.03 -7.82
N CYS A 116 6.66 -3.89 -7.59
CA CYS A 116 5.70 -4.82 -8.17
C CYS A 116 5.48 -4.45 -9.64
N ASN A 117 5.75 -5.38 -10.55
CA ASN A 117 5.50 -5.22 -11.97
C ASN A 117 4.54 -6.32 -12.43
N ASN A 118 3.24 -6.00 -12.41
CA ASN A 118 2.18 -6.86 -12.95
C ASN A 118 2.26 -8.33 -12.47
N GLY A 119 2.32 -8.52 -11.15
CA GLY A 119 2.36 -9.83 -10.50
C GLY A 119 3.77 -10.36 -10.24
N MET A 120 4.80 -9.66 -10.71
CA MET A 120 6.20 -10.03 -10.51
C MET A 120 6.91 -9.01 -9.62
N VAL A 121 7.51 -9.47 -8.52
CA VAL A 121 8.43 -8.64 -7.73
C VAL A 121 9.74 -8.48 -8.48
N GLU A 122 10.06 -7.26 -8.87
CA GLU A 122 11.34 -6.90 -9.47
C GLU A 122 12.18 -6.16 -8.43
N ARG A 123 13.42 -6.60 -8.23
CA ARG A 123 14.42 -5.84 -7.50
C ARG A 123 15.03 -4.82 -8.44
N SER A 124 14.89 -3.54 -8.14
CA SER A 124 15.58 -2.47 -8.85
C SER A 124 17.01 -2.39 -8.32
N ASP A 125 17.99 -2.14 -9.21
CA ASP A 125 19.40 -2.11 -8.85
C ASP A 125 19.71 -1.01 -7.81
N VAL A 126 19.74 -1.48 -6.56
CA VAL A 126 20.54 -1.13 -5.38
C VAL A 126 20.87 0.35 -5.19
N THR A 127 20.23 0.97 -4.20
CA THR A 127 20.89 2.03 -3.43
C THR A 127 22.15 1.44 -2.84
N THR A 128 23.26 2.08 -3.12
CA THR A 128 24.60 1.75 -2.68
C THR A 128 24.65 1.47 -1.17
N CYS A 129 24.71 0.19 -0.80
CA CYS A 129 24.81 -0.25 0.58
C CYS A 129 26.15 -0.83 0.93
N CYS A 130 26.50 -0.66 2.19
CA CYS A 130 27.74 -1.15 2.75
C CYS A 130 27.50 -2.33 3.68
N PHE A 131 28.49 -3.18 3.84
CA PHE A 131 28.46 -4.26 4.82
C PHE A 131 29.23 -3.82 6.06
N GLY A 132 28.50 -3.70 7.17
CA GLY A 132 29.10 -3.48 8.49
C GLY A 132 29.64 -4.78 9.10
N PRO A 133 30.17 -4.69 10.34
CA PRO A 133 30.60 -5.83 11.12
C PRO A 133 29.51 -6.91 11.20
N GLY A 134 29.92 -8.18 11.07
CA GLY A 134 28.98 -9.31 11.08
C GLY A 134 28.10 -9.46 9.83
N GLY A 135 28.37 -8.70 8.75
CA GLY A 135 27.64 -8.82 7.48
C GLY A 135 26.33 -8.04 7.43
N VAL A 136 26.05 -7.18 8.41
CA VAL A 136 24.83 -6.37 8.46
C VAL A 136 24.88 -5.28 7.38
N LYS A 137 23.84 -5.20 6.53
CA LYS A 137 23.75 -4.13 5.53
C LYS A 137 23.47 -2.77 6.18
N LYS A 138 24.12 -1.72 5.66
CA LYS A 138 23.97 -0.32 6.09
C LYS A 138 23.69 0.56 4.87
N GLN A 139 22.69 1.42 4.99
CA GLN A 139 22.35 2.41 3.97
C GLN A 139 23.43 3.49 3.86
N SER A 140 23.62 4.03 2.65
CA SER A 140 24.47 5.22 2.43
C SER A 140 24.04 6.36 3.35
N GLY A 141 25.01 7.03 3.99
CA GLY A 141 24.81 8.07 4.99
C GLY A 141 24.74 7.59 6.44
N VAL A 142 24.63 6.27 6.69
CA VAL A 142 24.62 5.74 8.07
C VAL A 142 26.04 5.67 8.63
N THR A 143 26.23 6.21 9.84
CA THR A 143 27.46 6.05 10.64
C THR A 143 27.20 5.09 11.81
N TRP A 144 28.14 4.20 12.09
CA TRP A 144 28.11 3.29 13.24
C TRP A 144 29.48 3.17 13.88
N ARG A 145 29.51 2.80 15.17
CA ARG A 145 30.75 2.55 15.91
C ARG A 145 31.00 1.06 16.02
N ASP A 146 32.23 0.64 15.79
CA ASP A 146 32.71 -0.70 16.15
C ASP A 146 34.14 -0.61 16.70
N GLY A 147 34.31 -1.03 17.95
CA GLY A 147 35.52 -0.79 18.73
C GLY A 147 35.95 0.68 18.72
N CYS A 148 37.17 0.91 18.25
CA CYS A 148 37.86 2.20 18.22
C CYS A 148 37.53 3.07 17.01
N LYS A 149 36.64 2.64 16.12
CA LYS A 149 36.41 3.32 14.85
C LYS A 149 34.94 3.66 14.67
N ASP A 150 34.71 4.87 14.17
CA ASP A 150 33.45 5.28 13.60
C ASP A 150 33.51 4.98 12.09
N PHE A 151 32.54 4.23 11.60
CA PHE A 151 32.40 3.80 10.22
C PHE A 151 31.23 4.53 9.59
N THR A 152 31.40 5.04 8.38
CA THR A 152 30.31 5.68 7.63
C THR A 152 30.15 4.98 6.28
N CYS A 153 28.92 4.57 5.95
CA CYS A 153 28.63 4.08 4.62
C CYS A 153 28.49 5.26 3.67
N ARG A 154 29.35 5.37 2.66
CA ARG A 154 29.21 6.33 1.57
C ARG A 154 29.18 5.59 0.26
N ASP A 155 28.01 5.59 -0.35
CA ASP A 155 27.78 5.08 -1.70
C ASP A 155 28.43 3.70 -1.93
N GLY A 156 28.17 2.78 -0.99
CA GLY A 156 28.58 1.38 -1.08
C GLY A 156 30.00 1.12 -0.58
N THR A 157 30.71 2.18 -0.19
CA THR A 157 32.03 2.11 0.40
C THR A 157 31.97 2.42 1.90
N VAL A 158 32.64 1.61 2.71
CA VAL A 158 32.80 1.89 4.14
C VAL A 158 34.02 2.78 4.34
N GLU A 159 33.78 4.02 4.73
CA GLU A 159 34.83 4.89 5.27
C GLU A 159 34.94 4.67 6.79
N ASN A 160 36.13 4.82 7.35
CA ASN A 160 36.33 4.71 8.80
C ASN A 160 37.34 5.73 9.30
N GLU A 161 37.11 6.20 10.52
CA GLU A 161 37.99 7.09 11.26
C GLU A 161 38.08 6.65 12.73
N LEU A 162 39.17 7.00 13.40
CA LEU A 162 39.32 6.73 14.84
C LEU A 162 38.28 7.54 15.62
N ALA A 163 37.54 6.84 16.48
CA ALA A 163 36.52 7.44 17.33
C ALA A 163 37.18 8.38 18.36
N PRO A 164 36.89 9.69 18.34
CA PRO A 164 37.57 10.66 19.19
C PRO A 164 37.37 10.36 20.68
N GLY A 165 38.46 10.25 21.42
CA GLY A 165 38.44 10.09 22.88
C GLY A 165 38.28 8.65 23.38
N TYR A 166 38.12 7.66 22.50
CA TYR A 166 37.90 6.26 22.89
C TYR A 166 39.13 5.38 22.75
N CYS A 167 40.05 5.72 21.83
CA CYS A 167 41.25 4.93 21.57
C CYS A 167 42.40 5.82 21.12
N CYS A 168 43.61 5.31 21.27
CA CYS A 168 44.84 5.96 20.85
C CYS A 168 45.51 5.16 19.74
N GLU A 169 46.08 5.84 18.76
CA GLU A 169 46.96 5.24 17.77
C GLU A 169 48.42 5.53 18.12
N HIS A 170 49.26 4.51 18.13
CA HIS A 170 50.69 4.63 18.34
C HIS A 170 51.43 3.67 17.40
N ASP A 171 52.27 4.19 16.50
CA ASP A 171 53.02 3.43 15.49
C ASP A 171 52.15 2.46 14.66
N GLY A 172 50.92 2.85 14.36
CA GLY A 172 49.95 2.05 13.59
C GLY A 172 49.15 1.04 14.42
N ASP A 173 49.49 0.85 15.70
CA ASP A 173 48.69 0.06 16.64
C ASP A 173 47.59 0.93 17.27
N ILE A 174 46.38 0.39 17.34
CA ILE A 174 45.26 1.02 18.04
C ILE A 174 45.10 0.39 19.43
N LYS A 175 45.05 1.22 20.47
CA LYS A 175 44.88 0.82 21.87
C LYS A 175 43.62 1.46 22.46
N ASP A 176 42.85 0.68 23.20
CA ASP A 176 41.67 1.18 23.91
C ASP A 176 42.03 2.21 24.98
N ASN A 177 41.11 3.13 25.28
CA ASN A 177 41.29 4.06 26.40
C ASN A 177 41.52 3.32 27.73
N GLY A 178 42.53 3.74 28.48
CA GLY A 178 42.99 3.10 29.71
C GLY A 178 43.97 1.94 29.48
N ALA A 179 44.21 1.50 28.25
CA ALA A 179 45.23 0.50 27.98
C ALA A 179 46.62 1.08 28.26
N SER A 180 47.46 0.28 28.94
CA SER A 180 48.87 0.59 29.16
C SER A 180 49.74 -0.45 28.47
N TRP A 181 50.84 0.01 27.88
CA TRP A 181 51.81 -0.86 27.22
C TRP A 181 53.22 -0.34 27.43
N GLN A 182 54.20 -1.22 27.30
CA GLN A 182 55.61 -0.88 27.47
C GLN A 182 56.33 -1.03 26.14
N ILE A 183 57.13 -0.04 25.78
CA ILE A 183 58.08 -0.11 24.67
C ILE A 183 59.44 0.24 25.26
N GLU A 184 60.37 -0.70 25.18
CA GLU A 184 61.69 -0.61 25.82
C GLU A 184 61.56 -0.29 27.33
N CYS A 185 61.96 0.93 27.74
CA CYS A 185 61.96 1.39 29.12
C CYS A 185 60.81 2.35 29.43
N ASP A 186 59.96 2.69 28.45
CA ASP A 186 58.90 3.67 28.62
C ASP A 186 57.54 2.98 28.75
N MET A 187 56.77 3.42 29.74
CA MET A 187 55.38 2.99 29.92
C MET A 187 54.45 4.03 29.28
N PHE A 188 53.64 3.57 28.35
CA PHE A 188 52.63 4.37 27.67
C PHE A 188 51.24 4.00 28.20
N THR A 189 50.35 4.98 28.26
CA THR A 189 48.94 4.78 28.58
C THR A 189 48.07 5.62 27.68
N CYS A 190 47.03 5.02 27.11
CA CYS A 190 46.02 5.73 26.36
C CYS A 190 45.06 6.41 27.34
N VAL A 191 44.93 7.74 27.26
CA VAL A 191 44.01 8.52 28.10
C VAL A 191 43.22 9.48 27.21
N ASN A 192 41.92 9.22 27.07
CA ASN A 192 40.97 10.00 26.29
C ASN A 192 41.47 10.29 24.86
N GLY A 193 42.02 9.26 24.19
CA GLY A 193 42.54 9.37 22.83
C GLY A 193 43.94 9.98 22.70
N LEU A 194 44.61 10.29 23.81
CA LEU A 194 45.99 10.75 23.84
C LEU A 194 46.91 9.69 24.44
N VAL A 195 48.02 9.41 23.76
CA VAL A 195 49.10 8.58 24.30
C VAL A 195 49.89 9.42 25.31
N THR A 196 49.94 8.97 26.56
CA THR A 196 50.71 9.60 27.63
C THR A 196 51.82 8.67 28.08
N THR A 197 53.00 9.22 28.39
CA THR A 197 54.09 8.47 29.01
C THR A 197 54.05 8.66 30.53
N VAL A 198 54.18 7.57 31.27
CA VAL A 198 54.39 7.62 32.71
C VAL A 198 55.85 7.22 32.95
N PRO A 199 56.69 8.11 33.50
CA PRO A 199 58.04 7.72 33.89
C PRO A 199 57.95 6.62 34.95
N LEU A 200 58.69 5.52 34.74
CA LEU A 200 58.75 4.43 35.72
C LEU A 200 59.17 4.99 37.08
N PRO A 201 58.52 4.58 38.19
CA PRO A 201 59.00 4.93 39.51
C PRO A 201 60.42 4.40 39.69
N THR A 202 61.35 5.35 39.84
CA THR A 202 62.77 5.12 40.18
C THR A 202 62.93 4.52 41.56
#